data_AF-A0A8S8XMA0-F1
#
_entry.id   AF-A0A8S8XMA0-F1
#
_cell.length_a   1.000
_cell.length_b   1.000
_cell.length_c   1.000
_cell.angle_alpha   90.00
_cell.angle_beta   90.00
_cell.angle_gamma   90.00
#
_symmetry.space_group_name_H-M   'P 1'
#
loop_
_entity.id
_entity.type
_entity.pdbx_description
1 polymer ?
#
loop_
_entity_poly.entity_id
_entity_poly.type
_entity_poly.pdbx_seq_one_letter_code
_entity_poly.pdbx_strand_id
1 'polypeptide(L)'
;MSDISMNHISRLRGDNDSTLRELKEVSDCRIIVAENGRVWIDGDSDGISFMRTVLELVRNDGHKATFSESLDSLIQERRNA
;
A
#
# COMPACT_ATOMS: atom_id res chain seq x y z
N MET A 1 7.92 11.19 -2.52
CA MET A 1 6.51 11.62 -2.57
C MET A 1 5.85 10.83 -3.67
N SER A 2 4.74 10.15 -3.39
CA SER A 2 4.02 9.39 -4.41
C SER A 2 2.55 9.80 -4.37
N ASP A 3 1.99 10.10 -5.54
CA ASP A 3 0.61 10.52 -5.69
C ASP A 3 -0.23 9.34 -6.20
N ILE A 4 -1.43 9.19 -5.64
CA ILE A 4 -2.41 8.16 -6.04
C ILE A 4 -3.73 8.86 -6.33
N SER A 5 -4.49 8.35 -7.31
CA SER A 5 -5.85 8.83 -7.56
C SER A 5 -6.71 8.68 -6.31
N MET A 6 -7.58 9.66 -6.04
CA MET A 6 -8.47 9.67 -4.88
C MET A 6 -9.36 8.42 -4.81
N ASN A 7 -9.76 7.90 -5.98
CA ASN A 7 -10.59 6.69 -6.08
C ASN A 7 -9.86 5.42 -5.59
N HIS A 8 -8.54 5.44 -5.51
CA HIS A 8 -7.73 4.32 -5.04
C HIS A 8 -7.28 4.46 -3.58
N ILE A 9 -7.51 5.61 -2.94
CA ILE A 9 -7.21 5.80 -1.51
C ILE A 9 -7.99 4.80 -0.66
N SER A 10 -9.29 4.65 -0.93
CA SER A 10 -10.14 3.70 -0.20
C SER A 10 -9.65 2.26 -0.37
N ARG A 11 -9.18 1.90 -1.58
CA ARG A 11 -8.61 0.57 -1.89
C ARG A 11 -7.29 0.30 -1.16
N LEU A 12 -6.40 1.28 -1.11
CA LEU A 12 -5.14 1.18 -0.35
C LEU A 12 -5.41 1.08 1.16
N ARG A 13 -6.42 1.82 1.64
CA ARG A 13 -6.77 1.89 3.06
C ARG A 13 -7.44 0.60 3.54
N GLY A 14 -8.29 0.01 2.71
CA GLY A 14 -9.13 -1.12 3.09
C GLY A 14 -10.26 -0.71 4.04
N ASP A 15 -11.12 -1.67 4.37
CA ASP A 15 -12.22 -1.44 5.31
C ASP A 15 -11.67 -1.14 6.71
N ASN A 16 -12.07 0.00 7.28
CA ASN A 16 -11.61 0.47 8.60
C ASN A 16 -10.07 0.52 8.74
N ASP A 17 -9.36 0.92 7.68
CA ASP A 17 -7.89 0.98 7.63
C ASP A 17 -7.18 -0.39 7.76
N SER A 18 -7.87 -1.52 7.55
CA SER A 18 -7.30 -2.86 7.75
C SER A 18 -6.04 -3.08 6.91
N THR A 19 -6.12 -2.85 5.60
CA THR A 19 -5.01 -2.98 4.66
C THR A 19 -3.88 -2.01 5.00
N LEU A 20 -4.20 -0.75 5.33
CA LEU A 20 -3.18 0.23 5.70
C LEU A 20 -2.45 -0.15 7.00
N ARG A 21 -3.14 -0.74 7.97
CA ARG A 21 -2.52 -1.25 9.21
C ARG A 21 -1.57 -2.41 8.90
N GLU A 22 -2.03 -3.36 8.10
CA GLU A 22 -1.20 -4.50 7.70
C GLU A 22 0.06 -4.05 6.94
N LEU A 23 -0.08 -3.12 6.00
CA LEU A 23 1.06 -2.57 5.27
C LEU A 23 2.08 -1.90 6.19
N LYS A 24 1.63 -1.18 7.24
CA LYS A 24 2.53 -0.59 8.24
C LYS A 24 3.29 -1.67 9.01
N GLU A 25 2.62 -2.73 9.43
CA GLU A 25 3.24 -3.83 10.19
C GLU A 25 4.26 -4.60 9.35
N VAL A 26 3.93 -4.91 8.09
CA VAL A 26 4.76 -5.75 7.22
C VAL A 26 5.94 -4.99 6.62
N SER A 27 5.80 -3.69 6.41
CA SER A 27 6.88 -2.83 5.89
C SER A 27 7.76 -2.22 6.97
N ASP A 28 7.39 -2.33 8.25
CA ASP A 28 7.99 -1.57 9.37
C ASP A 28 8.14 -0.06 9.08
N CYS A 29 7.21 0.49 8.28
CA CYS A 29 7.21 1.89 7.87
C CYS A 29 6.11 2.68 8.57
N ARG A 30 6.42 3.94 8.87
CA ARG A 30 5.43 4.96 9.18
C ARG A 30 4.77 5.43 7.88
N ILE A 31 3.50 5.09 7.70
CA ILE A 31 2.72 5.46 6.51
C ILE A 31 1.60 6.43 6.88
N ILE A 32 1.52 7.57 6.19
CA ILE A 32 0.46 8.57 6.32
C ILE A 32 -0.19 8.76 4.95
N VAL A 33 -1.49 8.48 4.88
CA VAL A 33 -2.31 8.66 3.67
C VAL A 33 -3.22 9.87 3.89
N ALA A 34 -2.95 10.95 3.15
CA ALA A 34 -3.79 12.15 3.16
C ALA A 34 -4.99 11.98 2.21
N GLU A 35 -6.09 12.68 2.50
CA GLU A 35 -7.33 12.61 1.71
C GLU A 35 -7.17 13.12 0.27
N ASN A 36 -6.13 13.92 0.00
CA ASN A 36 -5.80 14.43 -1.32
C ASN A 36 -4.98 13.45 -2.19
N GLY A 37 -4.81 12.20 -1.75
CA GLY A 37 -4.09 11.16 -2.51
C GLY A 37 -2.58 11.19 -2.34
N ARG A 38 -2.05 12.08 -1.48
CA ARG A 38 -0.64 12.09 -1.12
C ARG A 38 -0.35 11.05 -0.05
N VAL A 39 0.69 10.26 -0.29
CA VAL A 39 1.16 9.28 0.69
C VAL A 39 2.59 9.60 1.10
N TRP A 40 2.80 9.71 2.42
CA TRP A 40 4.12 9.81 3.03
C TRP A 40 4.49 8.47 3.64
N ILE A 41 5.68 7.98 3.29
CA ILE A 41 6.28 6.75 3.78
C ILE A 41 7.63 7.13 4.36
N ASP A 42 7.89 6.68 5.58
CA ASP A 42 9.12 6.88 6.32
C ASP A 42 9.50 5.55 6.98
N GLY A 43 10.74 5.10 6.79
CA GLY A 43 11.20 3.76 7.16
C GLY A 43 12.58 3.46 6.57
N ASP A 44 13.00 2.19 6.64
CA ASP A 44 14.25 1.74 6.03
C ASP A 44 14.14 1.60 4.49
N SER A 45 15.27 1.30 3.83
CA SER A 45 15.29 1.17 2.38
C SER A 45 14.39 0.06 1.85
N ASP A 46 14.30 -1.05 2.58
CA ASP A 46 13.63 -2.27 2.14
C ASP A 46 12.11 -2.14 2.28
N GLY A 47 11.65 -1.60 3.41
CA GLY A 47 10.27 -1.23 3.64
C GLY A 47 9.77 -0.14 2.70
N ILE A 48 10.59 0.88 2.44
CA ILE A 48 10.27 1.92 1.44
C ILE A 48 10.18 1.31 0.04
N SER A 49 11.10 0.41 -0.33
CA SER A 49 11.09 -0.26 -1.63
C SER A 49 9.82 -1.11 -1.82
N PHE A 50 9.48 -1.92 -0.80
CA PHE A 50 8.24 -2.68 -0.78
C PHE A 50 7.00 -1.79 -0.94
N MET A 51 6.92 -0.70 -0.18
CA MET A 51 5.80 0.23 -0.27
C MET A 51 5.70 0.93 -1.63
N ARG A 52 6.81 1.17 -2.33
CA ARG A 52 6.78 1.68 -3.70
C ARG A 52 6.10 0.69 -4.65
N THR A 53 6.39 -0.60 -4.51
CA THR A 53 5.74 -1.67 -5.29
C THR A 53 4.25 -1.74 -5.00
N VAL A 54 3.85 -1.67 -3.72
CA VAL A 54 2.44 -1.61 -3.32
C VAL A 54 1.74 -0.42 -3.97
N LEU A 55 2.34 0.77 -3.91
CA LEU A 55 1.77 1.98 -4.50
C LEU A 55 1.65 1.89 -6.03
N GLU A 56 2.57 1.20 -6.68
CA GLU A 56 2.53 0.94 -8.12
C GLU A 56 1.41 -0.03 -8.49
N LEU A 57 1.24 -1.10 -7.72
CA LEU A 57 0.10 -2.02 -7.84
C LEU A 57 -1.23 -1.27 -7.67
N VAL A 58 -1.35 -0.41 -6.66
CA VAL A 58 -2.55 0.39 -6.42
C VAL A 58 -2.86 1.33 -7.60
N ARG A 59 -1.83 1.99 -8.16
CA ARG A 59 -2.01 2.90 -9.31
C ARG A 59 -2.46 2.16 -10.57
N ASN A 60 -1.84 1.02 -10.86
CA ASN A 60 -2.06 0.31 -12.12
C ASN A 60 -3.27 -0.61 -12.06
N ASP A 61 -3.51 -1.23 -10.91
CA ASP A 61 -4.44 -2.35 -10.77
C ASP A 61 -5.55 -2.09 -9.76
N GLY A 62 -5.58 -0.94 -9.08
CA GLY A 62 -6.60 -0.62 -8.05
C GLY A 62 -8.04 -0.59 -8.56
N HIS A 63 -8.27 -0.63 -9.88
CA HIS A 63 -9.59 -0.74 -10.50
C HIS A 63 -9.95 -2.18 -10.94
N LYS A 64 -9.00 -3.12 -10.89
CA LYS A 64 -9.20 -4.50 -11.31
C LYS A 64 -9.85 -5.31 -10.19
N ALA A 65 -10.63 -6.32 -10.57
CA ALA A 65 -11.23 -7.26 -9.62
C ALA A 65 -10.16 -8.11 -8.89
N THR A 66 -9.04 -8.38 -9.56
CA THR A 66 -7.90 -9.17 -9.04
C THR A 66 -6.96 -8.38 -8.13
N PHE A 67 -7.28 -7.11 -7.83
CA PHE A 67 -6.43 -6.24 -7.01
C PHE A 67 -6.16 -6.82 -5.63
N SER A 68 -7.22 -7.25 -4.93
CA SER A 68 -7.11 -7.80 -3.58
C SER A 68 -6.21 -9.03 -3.54
N GLU A 69 -6.39 -9.97 -4.47
CA GLU A 69 -5.55 -11.18 -4.57
C GLU A 69 -4.08 -10.85 -4.84
N SER A 70 -3.83 -9.86 -5.69
CA SER A 70 -2.47 -9.43 -6.02
C SER A 70 -1.79 -8.75 -4.83
N LEU A 71 -2.54 -7.94 -4.08
CA LEU A 71 -2.05 -7.27 -2.87
C LEU A 71 -1.75 -8.26 -1.75
N ASP A 72 -2.67 -9.21 -1.53
CA ASP A 72 -2.50 -10.25 -0.51
C ASP A 72 -1.26 -11.11 -0.81
N SER A 73 -1.07 -11.49 -2.07
CA SER A 73 0.12 -12.24 -2.51
C SER A 73 1.41 -11.48 -2.20
N LEU A 74 1.45 -10.18 -2.51
CA LEU A 74 2.60 -9.31 -2.26
C LEU A 74 2.89 -9.14 -0.75
N ILE A 75 1.85 -9.05 0.08
CA ILE A 75 1.97 -8.99 1.54
C ILE A 75 2.52 -10.32 2.09
N GLN A 76 2.02 -11.46 1.61
CA GLN A 76 2.49 -12.79 2.05
C GLN A 76 3.95 -13.05 1.66
N GLU A 77 4.36 -12.65 0.46
CA GLU A 77 5.77 -12.73 0.02
C GLU A 77 6.68 -11.97 0.99
N ARG A 78 6.29 -10.76 1.40
CA ARG A 78 7.09 -9.93 2.33
C ARG A 78 7.12 -10.48 3.76
N ARG A 79 6.07 -11.17 4.22
CA ARG A 79 6.04 -11.83 5.54
C ARG A 79 6.94 -13.07 5.60
N ASN A 80 7.15 -13.74 4.47
CA ASN A 80 7.92 -14.97 4.38
C ASN A 80 9.40 -14.75 3.98
N ALA A 81 9.76 -13.52 3.62
CA ALA A 81 11.13 -13.09 3.31
C ALA A 81 11.89 -12.67 4.57
#